data_AF-S7MQI4-F1
#
_entry.id   AF-S7MQI4-F1
#
_cell.length_a   1.000
_cell.length_b   1.000
_cell.length_c   1.000
_cell.angle_alpha   90.00
_cell.angle_beta   90.00
_cell.angle_gamma   90.00
#
_symmetry.space_group_name_H-M   'P 1'
#
loop_
_entity.id
_entity.type
_entity.pdbx_description
1 polymer ?
#
loop_
_entity_poly.entity_id
_entity_poly.type
_entity_poly.pdbx_seq_one_letter_code
_entity_poly.pdbx_strand_id
1 'polypeptide(L)'
;MAAAPPSCCLVAFPPRAKDGLVVFGKNSARPRDEVQEVVYFPAADHEPESKVECTYISVDQVPKTHAIVISRPAWLWGAEMGANEHGVCIANEAVNAREPAAETEALLGMDLVRLGLERGSTAKEALDVIVALLEEHGQGGNYYEDAGSCHSFQSAYLIVDREEAWVLETVGKYWAAEKVTEGVRCICNQLSLTTKIDAEHPELRSYAQRQGWWTGEDEFNFSEVFSPADDHLHCCAGKDSLEKQEESITVQTMIDILLCEQRLKR
;
A
#
# COMPACT_ATOMS: atom_id res chain seq x y z
N MET A 1 -24.71 -6.04 12.35
CA MET A 1 -23.54 -5.35 12.92
C MET A 1 -23.10 -4.30 11.91
N ALA A 2 -22.81 -3.08 12.34
CA ALA A 2 -22.26 -2.06 11.42
C ALA A 2 -20.94 -2.58 10.84
N ALA A 3 -20.76 -2.47 9.52
CA ALA A 3 -19.52 -2.85 8.86
C ALA A 3 -18.37 -2.00 9.42
N ALA A 4 -17.19 -2.59 9.58
CA ALA A 4 -16.00 -1.84 9.95
C ALA A 4 -15.76 -0.72 8.90
N PRO A 5 -15.35 0.48 9.33
CA PRO A 5 -14.99 1.52 8.38
C PRO A 5 -13.80 1.07 7.52
N PRO A 6 -13.74 1.49 6.25
CA PRO A 6 -12.63 1.14 5.38
C PRO A 6 -11.33 1.75 5.88
N SER A 7 -10.22 1.09 5.57
CA SER A 7 -8.89 1.67 5.67
C SER A 7 -8.67 2.63 4.51
N CYS A 8 -7.89 3.67 4.78
CA CYS A 8 -7.39 4.60 3.79
C CYS A 8 -6.06 5.19 4.24
N CYS A 9 -5.25 5.54 3.26
CA CYS A 9 -4.06 6.34 3.46
C CYS A 9 -4.01 7.52 2.51
N LEU A 10 -3.41 8.60 3.00
CA LEU A 10 -3.44 9.91 2.40
C LEU A 10 -2.06 10.55 2.46
N VAL A 11 -1.69 11.25 1.39
CA VAL A 11 -0.59 12.20 1.36
C VAL A 11 -1.06 13.55 0.84
N ALA A 12 -0.52 14.62 1.42
CA ALA A 12 -0.67 15.99 0.94
C ALA A 12 0.70 16.64 0.77
N PHE A 13 0.97 17.16 -0.43
CA PHE A 13 2.18 17.90 -0.76
C PHE A 13 1.95 19.42 -0.64
N PRO A 14 3.00 20.23 -0.42
CA PRO A 14 2.92 21.68 -0.57
C PRO A 14 2.40 22.07 -1.98
N PRO A 15 1.62 23.16 -2.12
CA PRO A 15 1.15 24.08 -1.07
C PRO A 15 -0.12 23.59 -0.35
N ARG A 16 -0.63 22.40 -0.68
CA ARG A 16 -1.86 21.85 -0.07
C ARG A 16 -1.63 21.42 1.37
N ALA A 17 -0.42 21.01 1.72
CA ALA A 17 -0.02 20.84 3.10
C ALA A 17 0.61 22.11 3.68
N LYS A 18 0.33 22.37 4.96
CA LYS A 18 0.78 23.58 5.65
C LYS A 18 2.31 23.58 5.86
N ASP A 19 2.88 24.78 5.97
CA ASP A 19 4.28 25.02 6.38
C ASP A 19 5.34 24.42 5.45
N GLY A 20 4.99 24.14 4.19
CA GLY A 20 5.92 23.54 3.22
C GLY A 20 6.28 22.08 3.54
N LEU A 21 5.49 21.42 4.38
CA LEU A 21 5.69 20.03 4.77
C LEU A 21 4.92 19.07 3.85
N VAL A 22 5.38 17.82 3.77
CA VAL A 22 4.59 16.71 3.25
C VAL A 22 3.88 16.04 4.44
N VAL A 23 2.57 15.88 4.37
CA VAL A 23 1.77 15.25 5.44
C VAL A 23 1.25 13.92 4.93
N PHE A 24 1.64 12.84 5.60
CA PHE A 24 1.22 11.46 5.31
C PHE A 24 0.47 10.88 6.50
N GLY A 25 -0.55 10.07 6.25
CA GLY A 25 -1.29 9.37 7.30
C GLY A 25 -2.08 8.17 6.78
N LYS A 26 -2.31 7.20 7.65
CA LYS A 26 -3.13 6.02 7.39
C LYS A 26 -4.01 5.71 8.60
N ASN A 27 -5.24 5.26 8.37
CA ASN A 27 -5.99 4.48 9.35
C ASN A 27 -5.98 2.99 8.92
N SER A 28 -6.05 2.07 9.88
CA SER A 28 -6.08 0.63 9.58
C SER A 28 -7.29 -0.03 10.23
N ALA A 29 -8.10 -0.68 9.40
CA ALA A 29 -9.28 -1.46 9.75
C ALA A 29 -8.88 -2.92 9.96
N ARG A 30 -8.25 -3.18 11.11
CA ARG A 30 -7.88 -4.53 11.56
C ARG A 30 -8.94 -5.13 12.49
N PRO A 31 -8.93 -6.45 12.73
CA PRO A 31 -9.82 -7.07 13.70
C PRO A 31 -9.71 -6.41 15.08
N ARG A 32 -10.84 -6.25 15.77
CA ARG A 32 -10.94 -5.51 17.05
C ARG A 32 -9.93 -5.97 18.10
N ASP A 33 -9.75 -7.28 18.20
CA ASP A 33 -8.96 -7.89 19.27
C ASP A 33 -7.49 -8.12 18.85
N GLU A 34 -7.12 -7.69 17.64
CA GLU A 34 -5.75 -7.79 17.14
C GLU A 34 -4.87 -6.68 17.73
N VAL A 35 -3.84 -7.10 18.47
CA VAL A 35 -2.90 -6.17 19.11
C VAL A 35 -2.06 -5.46 18.04
N GLN A 36 -2.04 -4.12 18.09
CA GLN A 36 -1.18 -3.29 17.25
C GLN A 36 0.00 -2.76 18.07
N GLU A 37 1.20 -2.88 17.53
CA GLU A 37 2.45 -2.42 18.12
C GLU A 37 3.06 -1.29 17.29
N VAL A 38 3.69 -0.32 17.97
CA VAL A 38 4.61 0.64 17.33
C VAL A 38 6.02 0.28 17.77
N VAL A 39 6.85 -0.14 16.82
CA VAL A 39 8.17 -0.71 17.09
C VAL A 39 9.24 0.01 16.28
N TYR A 40 10.39 0.25 16.91
CA TYR A 40 11.58 0.79 16.29
C TYR A 40 12.61 -0.32 16.06
N PHE A 41 13.20 -0.36 14.87
CA PHE A 41 14.34 -1.21 14.54
C PHE A 41 15.51 -0.32 14.10
N PRO A 42 16.70 -0.47 14.71
CA PRO A 42 17.87 0.28 14.28
C PRO A 42 18.39 -0.21 12.93
N ALA A 43 19.16 0.64 12.26
CA ALA A 43 19.94 0.22 11.09
C ALA A 43 20.90 -0.90 11.47
N ALA A 44 21.12 -1.86 10.56
CA ALA A 44 21.93 -3.03 10.82
C ALA A 44 22.73 -3.43 9.58
N ASP A 45 23.93 -3.97 9.81
CA ASP A 45 24.70 -4.71 8.81
C ASP A 45 24.41 -6.21 8.98
N HIS A 46 24.36 -6.94 7.85
CA HIS A 46 24.05 -8.37 7.83
C HIS A 46 25.16 -9.16 7.14
N GLU A 47 25.33 -10.41 7.57
CA GLU A 47 26.31 -11.32 6.97
C GLU A 47 25.95 -11.62 5.49
N PRO A 48 26.94 -11.81 4.61
CA PRO A 48 26.71 -12.22 3.24
C PRO A 48 25.87 -13.50 3.15
N GLU A 49 24.97 -13.58 2.17
CA GLU A 49 24.10 -14.74 1.91
C GLU A 49 23.15 -15.10 3.07
N SER A 50 23.03 -14.23 4.08
CA SER A 50 22.04 -14.41 5.14
C SER A 50 20.62 -14.23 4.61
N LYS A 51 19.65 -14.74 5.37
CA LYS A 51 18.23 -14.66 5.07
C LYS A 51 17.48 -13.98 6.20
N VAL A 52 16.33 -13.43 5.87
CA VAL A 52 15.37 -12.90 6.84
C VAL A 52 14.07 -13.69 6.75
N GLU A 53 13.63 -14.22 7.90
CA GLU A 53 12.32 -14.85 8.05
C GLU A 53 11.26 -13.74 8.10
N CYS A 54 10.45 -13.62 7.05
CA CYS A 54 9.28 -12.75 7.00
C CYS A 54 8.08 -13.44 7.68
N THR A 55 6.85 -13.04 7.39
CA THR A 55 5.68 -13.61 8.07
C THR A 55 5.48 -15.10 7.74
N TYR A 56 5.61 -15.48 6.46
CA TYR A 56 5.42 -16.87 6.03
C TYR A 56 6.64 -17.50 5.36
N ILE A 57 7.48 -16.70 4.71
CA ILE A 57 8.62 -17.21 3.94
C ILE A 57 9.91 -16.47 4.30
N SER A 58 11.02 -17.13 4.01
CA SER A 58 12.35 -16.53 4.08
C SER A 58 12.77 -15.94 2.74
N VAL A 59 13.34 -14.74 2.76
CA VAL A 59 13.95 -14.08 1.59
C VAL A 59 15.41 -13.75 1.84
N ASP A 60 16.16 -13.52 0.77
CA ASP A 60 17.56 -13.13 0.87
C ASP A 60 17.68 -11.75 1.52
N GLN A 61 18.62 -11.62 2.46
CA GLN A 61 18.87 -10.40 3.20
C GLN A 61 19.85 -9.50 2.44
N VAL A 62 19.65 -8.19 2.53
CA VAL A 62 20.57 -7.19 1.99
C VAL A 62 21.72 -6.92 2.97
N PRO A 63 22.91 -6.52 2.51
CA PRO A 63 24.05 -6.26 3.40
C PRO A 63 23.78 -5.20 4.48
N LYS A 64 22.88 -4.25 4.21
CA LYS A 64 22.51 -3.18 5.15
C LYS A 64 21.03 -2.88 5.10
N THR A 65 20.42 -2.71 6.27
CA THR A 65 19.05 -2.23 6.43
C THR A 65 19.03 -0.86 7.10
N HIS A 66 18.11 -0.01 6.67
CA HIS A 66 17.85 1.29 7.27
C HIS A 66 17.14 1.17 8.62
N ALA A 67 17.32 2.17 9.49
CA ALA A 67 16.52 2.27 10.71
C ALA A 67 15.07 2.62 10.36
N ILE A 68 14.12 1.95 11.01
CA ILE A 68 12.68 2.09 10.75
C ILE A 68 11.87 2.23 12.04
N VAL A 69 10.75 2.94 11.95
CA VAL A 69 9.66 2.89 12.92
C VAL A 69 8.40 2.43 12.21
N ILE A 70 7.76 1.39 12.71
CA ILE A 70 6.61 0.76 12.05
C ILE A 70 5.43 0.57 13.01
N SER A 71 4.23 0.56 12.45
CA SER A 71 3.00 0.10 13.09
C SER A 71 2.61 -1.24 12.49
N ARG A 72 2.42 -2.27 13.33
CA ARG A 72 2.12 -3.64 12.87
C ARG A 72 1.17 -4.40 13.80
N PRO A 73 0.42 -5.39 13.30
CA PRO A 73 -0.13 -6.44 14.13
C PRO A 73 0.97 -7.23 14.84
N ALA A 74 0.78 -7.58 16.11
CA ALA A 74 1.80 -8.22 16.94
C ALA A 74 2.24 -9.61 16.44
N TRP A 75 1.39 -10.30 15.69
CA TRP A 75 1.63 -11.68 15.23
C TRP A 75 2.48 -11.76 13.94
N LEU A 76 2.55 -10.69 13.14
CA LEU A 76 3.23 -10.70 11.85
C LEU A 76 4.58 -9.98 11.88
N TRP A 77 5.45 -10.32 10.92
CA TRP A 77 6.81 -9.77 10.86
C TRP A 77 6.84 -8.36 10.24
N GLY A 78 6.04 -8.15 9.19
CA GLY A 78 5.94 -6.92 8.42
C GLY A 78 5.27 -5.74 9.15
N ALA A 79 4.69 -4.82 8.37
CA ALA A 79 4.05 -3.62 8.87
C ALA A 79 2.84 -3.17 8.03
N GLU A 80 1.87 -2.54 8.69
CA GLU A 80 0.74 -1.88 8.02
C GLU A 80 1.13 -0.47 7.51
N MET A 81 2.06 0.17 8.22
CA MET A 81 2.65 1.44 7.84
C MET A 81 3.95 1.69 8.60
N GLY A 82 4.77 2.62 8.12
CA GLY A 82 5.93 3.10 8.87
C GLY A 82 6.72 4.16 8.13
N ALA A 83 7.86 4.53 8.72
CA ALA A 83 8.82 5.45 8.16
C ALA A 83 10.26 4.99 8.45
N ASN A 84 11.20 5.37 7.58
CA ASN A 84 12.62 5.10 7.76
C ASN A 84 13.45 6.36 8.03
N GLU A 85 14.74 6.17 8.35
CA GLU A 85 15.68 7.26 8.65
C GLU A 85 15.93 8.24 7.50
N HIS A 86 15.61 7.87 6.26
CA HIS A 86 15.73 8.73 5.08
C HIS A 86 14.49 9.58 4.84
N GLY A 87 13.42 9.36 5.61
CA GLY A 87 12.14 10.06 5.45
C GLY A 87 11.25 9.47 4.37
N VAL A 88 11.46 8.19 4.02
CA VAL A 88 10.49 7.40 3.26
C VAL A 88 9.41 6.91 4.21
N CYS A 89 8.14 7.10 3.84
CA CYS A 89 6.96 6.58 4.51
C CYS A 89 6.24 5.61 3.58
N ILE A 90 5.76 4.48 4.10
CA ILE A 90 5.00 3.49 3.33
C ILE A 90 3.78 3.08 4.12
N ALA A 91 2.64 2.96 3.44
CA ALA A 91 1.43 2.30 3.92
C ALA A 91 0.91 1.34 2.85
N ASN A 92 0.34 0.21 3.26
CA ASN A 92 -0.38 -0.68 2.35
C ASN A 92 -1.90 -0.55 2.53
N GLU A 93 -2.67 -1.06 1.57
CA GLU A 93 -4.10 -1.29 1.68
C GLU A 93 -4.42 -2.68 1.13
N ALA A 94 -5.30 -3.42 1.82
CA ALA A 94 -5.85 -4.66 1.30
C ALA A 94 -6.91 -4.32 0.26
N VAL A 95 -6.77 -4.82 -0.98
CA VAL A 95 -7.70 -4.53 -2.07
C VAL A 95 -8.22 -5.82 -2.68
N ASN A 96 -9.48 -5.79 -3.11
CA ASN A 96 -10.06 -6.86 -3.92
C ASN A 96 -9.85 -6.54 -5.39
N ALA A 97 -9.49 -7.57 -6.16
CA ALA A 97 -9.38 -7.47 -7.60
C ALA A 97 -10.22 -8.57 -8.25
N ARG A 98 -10.43 -8.43 -9.55
CA ARG A 98 -11.05 -9.41 -10.43
C ARG A 98 -10.35 -10.78 -10.35
N GLU A 99 -9.02 -10.75 -10.21
CA GLU A 99 -8.22 -11.93 -9.91
C GLU A 99 -8.11 -12.11 -8.38
N PRO A 100 -8.59 -13.24 -7.84
CA PRO A 100 -8.42 -13.55 -6.42
C PRO A 100 -6.95 -13.58 -6.03
N ALA A 101 -6.64 -13.08 -4.84
CA ALA A 101 -5.30 -13.21 -4.29
C ALA A 101 -4.98 -14.68 -3.96
N ALA A 102 -3.70 -15.03 -4.03
CA ALA A 102 -3.26 -16.39 -3.75
C ALA A 102 -3.37 -16.71 -2.25
N GLU A 103 -4.00 -17.85 -1.94
CA GLU A 103 -4.01 -18.40 -0.57
C GLU A 103 -2.69 -19.07 -0.20
N THR A 104 -1.85 -19.38 -1.20
CA THR A 104 -0.52 -19.95 -0.97
C THR A 104 0.36 -18.92 -0.28
N GLU A 105 1.02 -19.36 0.79
CA GLU A 105 1.97 -18.58 1.56
C GLU A 105 3.10 -18.03 0.66
N ALA A 106 3.24 -16.71 0.70
CA ALA A 106 4.29 -15.94 0.04
C ALA A 106 4.57 -14.68 0.89
N LEU A 107 5.17 -13.64 0.33
CA LEU A 107 5.25 -12.36 1.03
C LEU A 107 3.83 -11.78 1.22
N LEU A 108 3.51 -11.37 2.43
CA LEU A 108 2.35 -10.51 2.63
C LEU A 108 2.65 -9.10 2.13
N GLY A 109 1.61 -8.35 1.77
CA GLY A 109 1.79 -6.92 1.49
C GLY A 109 2.44 -6.17 2.65
N MET A 110 2.23 -6.62 3.90
CA MET A 110 2.80 -5.99 5.09
C MET A 110 4.29 -6.31 5.20
N ASP A 111 4.72 -7.49 4.74
CA ASP A 111 6.14 -7.82 4.66
C ASP A 111 6.83 -6.90 3.64
N LEU A 112 6.20 -6.68 2.49
CA LEU A 112 6.68 -5.76 1.45
C LEU A 112 6.80 -4.31 1.95
N VAL A 113 5.88 -3.82 2.80
CA VAL A 113 6.02 -2.51 3.45
C VAL A 113 7.32 -2.41 4.24
N ARG A 114 7.59 -3.40 5.09
CA ARG A 114 8.79 -3.39 5.94
C ARG A 114 10.06 -3.53 5.11
N LEU A 115 10.07 -4.46 4.14
CA LEU A 115 11.21 -4.66 3.24
C LEU A 115 11.51 -3.40 2.42
N GLY A 116 10.48 -2.72 1.91
CA GLY A 116 10.63 -1.43 1.22
C GLY A 116 11.25 -0.35 2.11
N LEU A 117 10.78 -0.23 3.36
CA LEU A 117 11.33 0.73 4.33
C LEU A 117 12.77 0.43 4.73
N GLU A 118 13.11 -0.84 4.94
CA GLU A 118 14.46 -1.26 5.34
C GLU A 118 15.49 -1.12 4.19
N ARG A 119 15.06 -1.09 2.93
CA ARG A 119 15.97 -1.21 1.77
C ARG A 119 15.97 -0.02 0.80
N GLY A 120 15.01 0.90 0.89
CA GLY A 120 14.92 2.08 0.02
C GLY A 120 15.27 3.39 0.74
N SER A 121 16.09 4.24 0.12
CA SER A 121 16.41 5.58 0.65
C SER A 121 15.53 6.69 0.04
N THR A 122 14.79 6.40 -1.03
CA THR A 122 13.77 7.28 -1.65
C THR A 122 12.47 6.52 -1.87
N ALA A 123 11.38 7.23 -2.16
CA ALA A 123 10.10 6.61 -2.51
C ALA A 123 10.23 5.73 -3.76
N LYS A 124 10.99 6.17 -4.76
CA LYS A 124 11.26 5.37 -5.97
C LYS A 124 12.09 4.11 -5.68
N GLU A 125 13.12 4.21 -4.85
CA GLU A 125 13.92 3.03 -4.49
C GLU A 125 13.09 2.02 -3.69
N ALA A 126 12.25 2.49 -2.76
CA ALA A 126 11.35 1.63 -2.02
C ALA A 126 10.32 0.94 -2.94
N LEU A 127 9.79 1.66 -3.93
CA LEU A 127 8.95 1.09 -4.99
C LEU A 127 9.69 -0.04 -5.71
N ASP A 128 10.92 0.22 -6.15
CA ASP A 128 11.74 -0.75 -6.91
C ASP A 128 12.05 -2.01 -6.09
N VAL A 129 12.33 -1.86 -4.79
CA VAL A 129 12.47 -2.97 -3.86
C VAL A 129 11.20 -3.80 -3.79
N ILE A 130 10.04 -3.15 -3.61
CA ILE A 130 8.75 -3.85 -3.45
C ILE A 130 8.42 -4.64 -4.72
N VAL A 131 8.55 -4.04 -5.90
CA VAL A 131 8.21 -4.73 -7.15
C VAL A 131 9.19 -5.86 -7.47
N ALA A 132 10.49 -5.70 -7.19
CA ALA A 132 11.46 -6.77 -7.37
C ALA A 132 11.16 -7.99 -6.48
N LEU A 133 10.85 -7.75 -5.20
CA LEU A 133 10.47 -8.81 -4.27
C LEU A 133 9.13 -9.47 -4.62
N LEU A 134 8.16 -8.68 -5.10
CA LEU A 134 6.89 -9.19 -5.60
C LEU A 134 7.09 -10.08 -6.82
N GLU A 135 7.94 -9.70 -7.76
CA GLU A 135 8.24 -10.48 -8.96
C GLU A 135 8.97 -11.79 -8.65
N GLU A 136 9.88 -11.77 -7.67
CA GLU A 136 10.67 -12.93 -7.28
C GLU A 136 9.90 -13.91 -6.40
N HIS A 137 9.17 -13.41 -5.39
CA HIS A 137 8.58 -14.22 -4.33
C HIS A 137 7.04 -14.27 -4.38
N GLY A 138 6.40 -13.43 -5.18
CA GLY A 138 4.95 -13.31 -5.24
C GLY A 138 4.36 -12.65 -4.00
N GLN A 139 3.02 -12.64 -3.95
CA GLN A 139 2.25 -12.23 -2.77
C GLN A 139 1.12 -13.21 -2.50
N GLY A 140 0.81 -13.44 -1.22
CA GLY A 140 -0.23 -14.38 -0.83
C GLY A 140 -0.13 -14.86 0.61
N GLY A 141 -1.13 -15.65 1.02
CA GLY A 141 -1.28 -16.16 2.38
C GLY A 141 -2.42 -15.48 3.14
N ASN A 142 -2.56 -15.83 4.42
CA ASN A 142 -3.63 -15.32 5.27
C ASN A 142 -3.29 -13.93 5.83
N TYR A 143 -4.20 -12.97 5.68
CA TYR A 143 -4.04 -11.60 6.19
C TYR A 143 -4.44 -11.46 7.66
N TYR A 144 -5.08 -12.46 8.24
CA TYR A 144 -5.50 -12.47 9.64
C TYR A 144 -4.88 -13.64 10.40
N GLU A 145 -4.69 -13.47 11.70
CA GLU A 145 -4.14 -14.50 12.59
C GLU A 145 -5.08 -15.72 12.73
N ASP A 146 -6.40 -15.52 12.58
CA ASP A 146 -7.40 -16.57 12.77
C ASP A 146 -7.34 -17.67 11.70
N ALA A 147 -7.32 -18.92 12.16
CA ALA A 147 -7.25 -20.15 11.38
C ALA A 147 -8.62 -20.67 10.90
N GLY A 148 -9.72 -19.95 11.15
CA GLY A 148 -11.07 -20.34 10.72
C GLY A 148 -11.25 -20.39 9.19
N SER A 149 -10.59 -19.50 8.45
CA SER A 149 -10.51 -19.48 6.98
C SER A 149 -9.37 -18.57 6.51
N CYS A 150 -8.75 -18.88 5.38
CA CYS A 150 -7.73 -18.01 4.77
C CYS A 150 -8.41 -16.78 4.15
N HIS A 151 -7.93 -15.60 4.50
CA HIS A 151 -8.37 -14.34 3.91
C HIS A 151 -7.19 -13.73 3.17
N SER A 152 -7.21 -13.82 1.84
CA SER A 152 -6.14 -13.30 0.98
C SER A 152 -6.63 -12.08 0.21
N PHE A 153 -5.79 -11.06 0.11
CA PHE A 153 -6.07 -9.82 -0.60
C PHE A 153 -4.93 -9.48 -1.54
N GLN A 154 -5.23 -8.71 -2.58
CA GLN A 154 -4.19 -8.00 -3.31
C GLN A 154 -3.74 -6.79 -2.48
N SER A 155 -2.68 -6.12 -2.92
CA SER A 155 -2.13 -4.99 -2.17
C SER A 155 -2.08 -3.71 -3.01
N ALA A 156 -2.50 -2.61 -2.40
CA ALA A 156 -2.14 -1.27 -2.86
C ALA A 156 -1.16 -0.64 -1.87
N TYR A 157 -0.33 0.28 -2.32
CA TYR A 157 0.65 0.97 -1.49
C TYR A 157 0.65 2.45 -1.81
N LEU A 158 0.83 3.25 -0.76
CA LEU A 158 1.21 4.65 -0.85
C LEU A 158 2.61 4.79 -0.28
N ILE A 159 3.56 5.06 -1.17
CA ILE A 159 4.99 5.16 -0.87
C ILE A 159 5.37 6.63 -1.05
N VAL A 160 5.93 7.28 -0.03
CA VAL A 160 6.07 8.75 0.01
C VAL A 160 7.45 9.13 0.52
N ASP A 161 8.06 10.13 -0.08
CA ASP A 161 9.18 10.86 0.51
C ASP A 161 8.90 12.37 0.48
N ARG A 162 9.95 13.19 0.60
CA ARG A 162 9.81 14.65 0.65
C ARG A 162 9.52 15.29 -0.72
N GLU A 163 9.80 14.59 -1.80
CA GLU A 163 9.74 15.11 -3.17
C GLU A 163 8.58 14.51 -3.96
N GLU A 164 8.26 13.24 -3.72
CA GLU A 164 7.28 12.51 -4.49
C GLU A 164 6.56 11.42 -3.69
N ALA A 165 5.44 10.98 -4.25
CA ALA A 165 4.73 9.79 -3.83
C ALA A 165 4.48 8.88 -5.02
N TRP A 166 4.42 7.58 -4.74
CA TRP A 166 4.05 6.54 -5.67
C TRP A 166 2.85 5.80 -5.12
N VAL A 167 1.81 5.71 -5.94
CA VAL A 167 0.71 4.77 -5.72
C VAL A 167 1.05 3.52 -6.51
N LEU A 168 1.26 2.40 -5.82
CA LEU A 168 1.50 1.09 -6.42
C LEU A 168 0.30 0.19 -6.17
N GLU A 169 -0.27 -0.41 -7.20
CA GLU A 169 -1.37 -1.36 -7.08
C GLU A 169 -0.99 -2.68 -7.75
N THR A 170 -1.27 -3.79 -7.07
CA THR A 170 -0.82 -5.12 -7.48
C THR A 170 -1.98 -6.06 -7.77
N VAL A 171 -1.77 -7.01 -8.68
CA VAL A 171 -2.67 -8.11 -9.01
C VAL A 171 -1.81 -9.35 -9.28
N GLY A 172 -1.70 -10.24 -8.28
CA GLY A 172 -0.76 -11.35 -8.32
C GLY A 172 0.68 -10.82 -8.44
N LYS A 173 1.41 -11.23 -9.48
CA LYS A 173 2.75 -10.66 -9.77
C LYS A 173 2.72 -9.37 -10.58
N TYR A 174 1.58 -9.03 -11.18
CA TYR A 174 1.46 -7.86 -12.05
C TYR A 174 1.20 -6.61 -11.21
N TRP A 175 1.64 -5.46 -11.70
CA TRP A 175 1.52 -4.21 -10.96
C TRP A 175 1.49 -3.01 -11.91
N ALA A 176 0.91 -1.92 -11.43
CA ALA A 176 0.98 -0.59 -12.04
C ALA A 176 1.28 0.45 -10.97
N ALA A 177 1.94 1.53 -11.36
CA ALA A 177 2.30 2.62 -10.46
C ALA A 177 2.13 4.00 -11.10
N GLU A 178 1.63 4.94 -10.30
CA GLU A 178 1.48 6.36 -10.66
C GLU A 178 2.34 7.23 -9.74
N LYS A 179 3.08 8.16 -10.33
CA LYS A 179 3.85 9.18 -9.63
C LYS A 179 2.99 10.41 -9.34
N VAL A 180 3.07 10.88 -8.11
CA VAL A 180 2.40 12.09 -7.60
C VAL A 180 3.47 13.00 -7.00
N THR A 181 3.48 14.27 -7.40
CA THR A 181 4.48 15.26 -6.92
C THR A 181 3.83 16.50 -6.30
N GLU A 182 2.51 16.62 -6.42
CA GLU A 182 1.76 17.76 -5.93
C GLU A 182 0.35 17.34 -5.53
N GLY A 183 -0.35 18.24 -4.84
CA GLY A 183 -1.74 18.04 -4.51
C GLY A 183 -1.94 17.09 -3.33
N VAL A 184 -3.04 16.35 -3.39
CA VAL A 184 -3.47 15.41 -2.36
C VAL A 184 -3.77 14.08 -3.04
N ARG A 185 -3.25 12.97 -2.51
CA ARG A 185 -3.55 11.63 -3.01
C ARG A 185 -4.05 10.75 -1.87
N CYS A 186 -5.19 10.10 -2.11
CA CYS A 186 -5.83 9.13 -1.22
C CYS A 186 -5.96 7.79 -1.94
N ILE A 187 -5.67 6.71 -1.23
CA ILE A 187 -6.02 5.34 -1.63
C ILE A 187 -6.79 4.67 -0.49
N CYS A 188 -7.68 3.73 -0.85
CA CYS A 188 -8.50 2.96 0.08
C CYS A 188 -8.53 1.49 -0.37
N ASN A 189 -9.44 0.67 0.17
CA ASN A 189 -9.52 -0.77 -0.11
C ASN A 189 -10.02 -1.15 -1.53
N GLN A 190 -9.70 -0.33 -2.54
CA GLN A 190 -10.08 -0.50 -3.95
C GLN A 190 -8.94 -0.05 -4.87
N LEU A 191 -8.90 -0.61 -6.08
CA LEU A 191 -8.00 -0.15 -7.14
C LEU A 191 -8.40 1.26 -7.60
N SER A 192 -7.42 2.15 -7.73
CA SER A 192 -7.60 3.59 -7.96
C SER A 192 -6.81 4.11 -9.16
N LEU A 193 -5.85 3.35 -9.66
CA LEU A 193 -5.10 3.72 -10.86
C LEU A 193 -6.00 3.60 -12.09
N THR A 194 -6.04 4.66 -12.89
CA THR A 194 -6.86 4.68 -14.11
C THR A 194 -5.98 4.59 -15.35
N THR A 195 -5.95 5.63 -16.18
CA THR A 195 -5.19 5.67 -17.43
C THR A 195 -3.80 6.28 -17.26
N LYS A 196 -3.59 7.08 -16.20
CA LYS A 196 -2.27 7.61 -15.86
C LYS A 196 -1.44 6.54 -15.13
N ILE A 197 -0.45 6.01 -15.84
CA ILE A 197 0.46 4.96 -15.35
C ILE A 197 1.88 5.39 -15.74
N ASP A 198 2.73 5.63 -14.74
CA ASP A 198 4.11 6.07 -14.92
C ASP A 198 5.10 4.90 -14.95
N ALA A 199 4.75 3.78 -14.32
CA ALA A 199 5.49 2.52 -14.40
C ALA A 199 4.52 1.33 -14.30
N GLU A 200 4.82 0.22 -14.98
CA GLU A 200 3.99 -0.98 -14.95
C GLU A 200 4.83 -2.23 -15.17
N HIS A 201 4.32 -3.39 -14.73
CA HIS A 201 4.88 -4.68 -15.06
C HIS A 201 4.88 -4.87 -16.60
N PRO A 202 6.00 -5.29 -17.24
CA PRO A 202 6.12 -5.35 -18.70
C PRO A 202 5.05 -6.20 -19.40
N GLU A 203 4.59 -7.25 -18.73
CA GLU A 203 3.56 -8.15 -19.25
C GLU A 203 2.12 -7.76 -18.89
N LEU A 204 1.88 -6.70 -18.10
CA LEU A 204 0.58 -6.35 -17.52
C LEU A 204 -0.54 -6.29 -18.57
N ARG A 205 -0.34 -5.51 -19.63
CA ARG A 205 -1.34 -5.33 -20.69
C ARG A 205 -1.56 -6.60 -21.50
N SER A 206 -0.47 -7.29 -21.82
CA SER A 206 -0.55 -8.57 -22.54
C SER A 206 -1.29 -9.63 -21.72
N TYR A 207 -1.15 -9.59 -20.39
CA TYR A 207 -1.87 -10.45 -19.48
C TYR A 207 -3.37 -10.15 -19.49
N ALA A 208 -3.76 -8.87 -19.35
CA ALA A 208 -5.16 -8.46 -19.45
C ALA A 208 -5.81 -8.88 -20.78
N GLN A 209 -5.08 -8.79 -21.89
CA GLN A 209 -5.56 -9.26 -23.21
C GLN A 209 -5.74 -10.78 -23.25
N ARG A 210 -4.78 -11.55 -22.73
CA ARG A 210 -4.90 -13.02 -22.67
C ARG A 210 -6.08 -13.48 -21.82
N GLN A 211 -6.40 -12.75 -20.76
CA GLN A 211 -7.57 -13.02 -19.92
C GLN A 211 -8.90 -12.56 -20.55
N GLY A 212 -8.84 -11.82 -21.67
CA GLY A 212 -10.02 -11.25 -22.32
C GLY A 212 -10.64 -10.09 -21.52
N TRP A 213 -9.88 -9.46 -20.63
CA TRP A 213 -10.35 -8.35 -19.79
C TRP A 213 -10.18 -6.99 -20.46
N TRP A 214 -9.27 -6.90 -21.43
CA TRP A 214 -9.06 -5.71 -22.25
C TRP A 214 -8.81 -6.12 -23.70
N THR A 215 -9.46 -5.45 -24.65
CA THR A 215 -9.36 -5.77 -26.08
C THR A 215 -8.08 -5.23 -26.71
N GLY A 216 -7.51 -4.16 -26.15
CA GLY A 216 -6.39 -3.43 -26.76
C GLY A 216 -6.82 -2.28 -27.67
N GLU A 217 -8.12 -2.10 -27.90
CA GLU A 217 -8.64 -1.07 -28.82
C GLU A 217 -8.82 0.28 -28.13
N ASP A 218 -9.31 0.27 -26.89
CA ASP A 218 -9.53 1.45 -26.06
C ASP A 218 -8.32 1.76 -25.17
N GLU A 219 -8.26 2.99 -24.63
CA GLU A 219 -7.24 3.37 -23.65
C GLU A 219 -7.22 2.41 -22.46
N PHE A 220 -6.03 2.02 -22.02
CA PHE A 220 -5.88 1.08 -20.92
C PHE A 220 -6.16 1.78 -19.59
N ASN A 221 -7.23 1.37 -18.90
CA ASN A 221 -7.58 1.84 -17.56
C ASN A 221 -7.41 0.69 -16.55
N PHE A 222 -6.44 0.81 -15.64
CA PHE A 222 -6.06 -0.28 -14.74
C PHE A 222 -7.22 -0.73 -13.83
N SER A 223 -7.84 0.21 -13.12
CA SER A 223 -8.96 -0.07 -12.21
C SER A 223 -10.17 -0.64 -12.94
N GLU A 224 -10.51 -0.16 -14.14
CA GLU A 224 -11.64 -0.73 -14.90
C GLU A 224 -11.37 -2.16 -15.37
N VAL A 225 -10.12 -2.47 -15.74
CA VAL A 225 -9.74 -3.80 -16.23
C VAL A 225 -9.67 -4.83 -15.10
N PHE A 226 -9.14 -4.43 -13.94
CA PHE A 226 -8.82 -5.34 -12.84
C PHE A 226 -9.75 -5.25 -11.63
N SER A 227 -10.67 -4.29 -11.53
CA SER A 227 -11.65 -4.29 -10.44
C SER A 227 -12.74 -5.33 -10.64
N PRO A 228 -13.34 -5.87 -9.56
CA PRO A 228 -14.53 -6.71 -9.64
C PRO A 228 -15.72 -5.93 -10.25
N ALA A 229 -16.59 -6.61 -10.99
CA ALA A 229 -17.72 -5.98 -11.68
C ALA A 229 -18.73 -5.26 -10.76
N ASP A 230 -18.77 -5.61 -9.47
CA ASP A 230 -19.70 -5.04 -8.48
C ASP A 230 -19.11 -3.86 -7.67
N ASP A 231 -17.85 -3.47 -7.91
CA ASP A 231 -17.11 -2.55 -7.03
C ASP A 231 -17.23 -1.05 -7.42
N HIS A 232 -18.07 -0.72 -8.41
CA HIS A 232 -18.16 0.62 -9.00
C HIS A 232 -18.77 1.74 -8.12
N LEU A 233 -19.01 1.52 -6.82
CA LEU A 233 -19.91 2.39 -6.05
C LEU A 233 -19.36 3.00 -4.75
N HIS A 234 -18.08 2.84 -4.42
CA HIS A 234 -17.52 3.51 -3.24
C HIS A 234 -16.12 4.08 -3.46
N CYS A 235 -16.02 5.08 -4.35
CA CYS A 235 -14.89 6.00 -4.33
C CYS A 235 -14.71 6.52 -2.88
N CYS A 236 -13.49 6.50 -2.35
CA CYS A 236 -13.19 6.86 -0.97
C CYS A 236 -13.92 8.19 -0.64
N ALA A 237 -14.93 8.15 0.25
CA ALA A 237 -15.84 9.29 0.46
C ALA A 237 -15.11 10.58 0.86
N GLY A 238 -13.89 10.44 1.39
CA GLY A 238 -12.95 11.51 1.70
C GLY A 238 -12.33 12.22 0.49
N LYS A 239 -12.20 11.61 -0.70
CA LYS A 239 -11.64 12.27 -1.90
C LYS A 239 -12.45 13.52 -2.27
N ASP A 240 -13.77 13.37 -2.34
CA ASP A 240 -14.69 14.46 -2.67
C ASP A 240 -14.67 15.60 -1.63
N SER A 241 -14.34 15.30 -0.38
CA SER A 241 -14.22 16.28 0.70
C SER A 241 -12.85 16.96 0.71
N LEU A 242 -11.80 16.25 0.30
CA LEU A 242 -10.41 16.70 0.24
C LEU A 242 -10.12 17.64 -0.94
N GLU A 243 -10.72 17.37 -2.10
CA GLU A 243 -10.59 18.24 -3.27
C GLU A 243 -11.34 19.57 -3.08
N LYS A 244 -12.41 19.57 -2.27
CA LYS A 244 -13.25 20.76 -2.00
C LYS A 244 -12.73 21.65 -0.87
N GLN A 245 -11.80 21.17 -0.03
CA GLN A 245 -11.21 22.02 1.01
C GLN A 245 -10.14 22.93 0.41
N GLU A 246 -10.37 24.24 0.41
CA GLU A 246 -9.37 25.23 -0.03
C GLU A 246 -8.24 25.44 1.00
N GLU A 247 -8.47 25.06 2.26
CA GLU A 247 -7.53 25.26 3.36
C GLU A 247 -6.34 24.29 3.32
N SER A 248 -5.18 24.74 3.83
CA SER A 248 -3.97 23.92 3.93
C SER A 248 -4.17 22.77 4.92
N ILE A 249 -3.95 21.54 4.49
CA ILE A 249 -4.00 20.32 5.28
C ILE A 249 -2.91 20.36 6.35
N THR A 250 -3.34 20.27 7.61
CA THR A 250 -2.46 20.10 8.77
C THR A 250 -2.48 18.65 9.23
N VAL A 251 -1.57 18.29 10.15
CA VAL A 251 -1.62 16.98 10.84
C VAL A 251 -2.97 16.77 11.53
N GLN A 252 -3.55 17.81 12.13
CA GLN A 252 -4.87 17.70 12.77
C GLN A 252 -5.98 17.45 11.74
N THR A 253 -5.96 18.18 10.62
CA THR A 253 -6.88 17.97 9.50
C THR A 253 -6.82 16.53 8.99
N MET A 254 -5.61 16.00 8.81
CA MET A 254 -5.36 14.61 8.40
C MET A 254 -5.97 13.62 9.39
N ILE A 255 -5.72 13.79 10.70
CA ILE A 255 -6.31 12.95 11.74
C ILE A 255 -7.83 12.99 11.69
N ASP A 256 -8.43 14.17 11.56
CA ASP A 256 -9.88 14.32 11.54
C ASP A 256 -10.52 13.63 10.32
N ILE A 257 -9.87 13.69 9.15
CA ILE A 257 -10.31 12.97 7.94
C ILE A 257 -10.27 11.46 8.17
N LEU A 258 -9.14 10.95 8.63
CA LEU A 258 -8.93 9.52 8.90
C LEU A 258 -9.87 8.98 9.99
N LEU A 259 -10.32 9.82 10.92
CA LEU A 259 -11.33 9.50 11.93
C LEU A 259 -12.78 9.67 11.43
N CYS A 260 -13.05 10.59 10.51
CA CYS A 260 -14.40 10.82 9.98
C CYS A 260 -14.86 9.65 9.10
N GLU A 261 -13.94 9.07 8.32
CA GLU A 261 -14.12 7.79 7.63
C GLU A 261 -14.54 6.66 8.60
N GLN A 262 -14.13 6.74 9.87
CA GLN A 262 -14.56 5.82 10.91
C GLN A 262 -15.94 6.11 11.53
N ARG A 263 -16.43 7.36 11.40
CA ARG A 263 -17.67 7.83 12.04
C ARG A 263 -18.89 7.80 11.13
N LEU A 264 -18.72 7.88 9.81
CA LEU A 264 -19.82 7.90 8.83
C LEU A 264 -20.66 6.60 8.78
N LYS A 265 -20.30 5.56 9.55
CA LYS A 265 -21.03 4.28 9.63
C LYS A 265 -21.47 3.88 11.05
N ARG A 266 -21.44 4.80 12.03
CA ARG A 266 -22.00 4.56 13.37
C ARG A 266 -23.48 4.92 13.47
#